data_AF-A0A356R336-F1
#
_entry.id   AF-A0A356R336-F1
#
_cell.length_a   1.000
_cell.length_b   1.000
_cell.length_c   1.000
_cell.angle_alpha   90.00
_cell.angle_beta   90.00
_cell.angle_gamma   90.00
#
_symmetry.space_group_name_H-M   'P 1'
#
loop_
_entity.id
_entity.type
_entity.pdbx_description
1 polymer ?
#
loop_
_entity_poly.entity_id
_entity_poly.type
_entity_poly.pdbx_seq_one_letter_code
_entity_poly.pdbx_strand_id
1 'polypeptide(L)'
;MTLLVLLVVMGLRWEGALESVELDAYDWSMRLRPTNPSLSPPITLVSITDQDIRKLGHWPVTDEILANGLEIMTSFHPRAIGVDIYRDLEVPPGRQELDRVLEAHPEILMVMKFGEIEKGGIPSPAILRGTDRVGFNDVVVDSGGYRSPGTPILG
;
A
#
# COMPACT_ATOMS: atom_id res chain seq x y z
N MET A 1 26.53 31.31 -27.03
CA MET A 1 25.51 30.44 -27.66
C MET A 1 24.86 29.50 -26.64
N THR A 2 25.63 28.72 -25.87
CA THR A 2 25.12 27.79 -24.83
C THR A 2 24.33 28.47 -23.69
N LEU A 3 24.80 29.62 -23.20
CA LEU A 3 24.11 30.40 -22.14
C LEU A 3 22.72 30.89 -22.55
N LEU A 4 22.55 31.25 -23.82
CA LEU A 4 21.28 31.74 -24.36
C LEU A 4 20.28 30.58 -24.51
N VAL A 5 20.75 29.41 -24.94
CA VAL A 5 19.93 28.18 -24.99
C VAL A 5 19.48 27.78 -23.59
N LEU A 6 20.37 27.82 -22.59
CA LEU A 6 20.02 27.45 -21.22
C LEU A 6 18.95 28.37 -20.60
N LEU A 7 19.06 29.68 -20.84
CA LEU A 7 18.07 30.67 -20.41
C LEU A 7 16.68 30.46 -21.04
N VAL A 8 16.65 30.13 -22.33
CA VAL A 8 15.40 29.82 -23.04
C VAL A 8 14.77 28.53 -22.52
N VAL A 9 15.56 27.49 -22.30
CA VAL A 9 15.08 26.21 -21.73
C VAL A 9 14.56 26.40 -20.31
N MET A 10 15.23 27.18 -19.47
CA MET A 10 14.73 27.51 -18.13
C MET A 10 13.41 28.29 -18.16
N GLY A 11 13.27 29.26 -19.07
CA GLY A 11 12.02 30.00 -19.24
C GLY A 11 10.86 29.09 -19.66
N LEU A 12 11.09 28.19 -20.63
CA LEU A 12 10.08 27.23 -21.09
C LEU A 12 9.72 26.18 -20.02
N ARG A 13 10.67 25.80 -19.16
CA ARG A 13 10.40 24.93 -17.99
C ARG A 13 9.54 25.62 -16.95
N TRP A 14 9.77 26.90 -16.69
CA TRP A 14 8.99 27.67 -15.71
C TRP A 14 7.51 27.78 -16.09
N GLU A 15 7.22 27.86 -17.39
CA GLU A 15 5.86 27.90 -17.92
C GLU A 15 5.20 26.52 -18.08
N GLY A 16 5.90 25.43 -17.73
CA GLY A 16 5.39 24.05 -17.89
C GLY A 16 5.35 23.56 -19.35
N ALA A 17 5.82 24.36 -20.31
CA ALA A 17 5.75 24.03 -21.74
C ALA A 17 6.60 22.79 -22.13
N LEU A 18 7.59 22.44 -21.31
CA LEU A 18 8.43 21.26 -21.50
C LEU A 18 7.93 20.02 -20.74
N GLU A 19 6.91 20.16 -19.89
CA GLU A 19 6.40 19.07 -19.05
C GLU A 19 5.94 17.88 -19.89
N SER A 20 5.16 18.11 -20.97
CA SER A 20 4.70 17.03 -21.84
C SER A 20 5.85 16.30 -22.55
N VAL A 21 6.86 17.04 -23.02
CA VAL A 21 8.04 16.46 -23.69
C VAL A 21 8.88 15.64 -22.70
N GLU A 22 8.98 16.10 -21.46
CA GLU A 22 9.70 15.38 -20.40
C GLU A 22 8.99 14.09 -20.01
N LEU A 23 7.67 14.12 -19.90
CA LEU A 23 6.86 12.93 -19.64
C LEU A 23 6.95 11.92 -20.79
N ASP A 24 6.85 12.36 -22.04
CA ASP A 24 7.00 11.51 -23.22
C ASP A 24 8.40 10.87 -23.29
N ALA A 25 9.45 11.66 -23.02
CA ALA A 25 10.82 11.18 -22.99
C ALA A 25 11.04 10.16 -21.86
N TYR A 26 10.44 10.38 -20.69
CA TYR A 26 10.49 9.46 -19.56
C TYR A 26 9.78 8.15 -19.88
N ASP A 27 8.57 8.20 -20.44
CA ASP A 27 7.80 7.04 -20.86
C ASP A 27 8.55 6.21 -21.91
N TRP A 28 9.18 6.89 -22.87
CA TRP A 28 10.00 6.21 -23.88
C TRP A 28 11.21 5.54 -23.24
N SER A 29 11.88 6.20 -22.29
CA SER A 29 13.00 5.61 -21.56
C SER A 29 12.58 4.38 -20.75
N MET A 30 11.39 4.38 -20.15
CA MET A 30 10.82 3.22 -19.44
C MET A 30 10.53 2.06 -20.38
N ARG A 31 9.96 2.32 -21.55
CA ARG A 31 9.68 1.28 -22.57
C ARG A 31 10.94 0.62 -23.12
N LEU A 32 12.05 1.36 -23.17
CA LEU A 32 13.34 0.86 -23.64
C LEU A 32 14.14 0.14 -22.53
N ARG A 33 13.67 0.13 -21.27
CA ARG A 33 14.33 -0.63 -20.21
C ARG A 33 14.24 -2.13 -20.56
N PRO A 34 15.37 -2.85 -20.60
CA PRO A 34 15.36 -4.28 -20.76
C PRO A 34 14.58 -4.90 -19.59
N THR A 35 13.49 -5.59 -19.89
CA THR A 35 12.81 -6.45 -18.91
C THR A 35 13.76 -7.60 -18.60
N ASN A 36 14.41 -7.59 -17.44
CA ASN A 36 15.19 -8.73 -16.96
C ASN A 36 14.24 -9.86 -16.57
N PRO A 37 14.09 -10.93 -17.36
CA PRO A 37 13.14 -12.01 -17.07
C PRO A 37 13.63 -12.95 -15.96
N SER A 38 14.87 -12.76 -15.51
CA SER A 38 15.62 -13.65 -14.62
C SER A 38 15.52 -13.30 -13.13
N LEU A 39 14.81 -12.24 -12.76
CA LEU A 39 14.52 -11.94 -11.36
C LEU A 39 13.18 -12.57 -10.99
N SER A 40 13.17 -13.42 -9.95
CA SER A 40 11.94 -13.82 -9.28
C SER A 40 11.13 -12.56 -8.95
N PRO A 41 9.79 -12.56 -9.14
CA PRO A 41 8.98 -11.39 -8.83
C PRO A 41 9.25 -10.97 -7.38
N PRO A 42 9.57 -9.69 -7.12
CA PRO A 42 9.88 -9.22 -5.77
C PRO A 42 8.65 -9.17 -4.86
N ILE A 43 7.46 -9.47 -5.40
CA ILE A 43 6.17 -9.35 -4.73
C ILE A 43 5.40 -10.64 -4.98
N THR A 44 4.90 -11.22 -3.89
CA THR A 44 3.99 -12.37 -3.91
C THR A 44 2.61 -11.89 -3.48
N LEU A 45 1.59 -12.20 -4.29
CA LEU A 45 0.19 -11.92 -3.94
C LEU A 45 -0.44 -13.17 -3.34
N VAL A 46 -0.97 -13.03 -2.12
CA VAL A 46 -1.81 -14.05 -1.47
C VAL A 46 -3.23 -13.51 -1.45
N SER A 47 -4.16 -14.24 -2.05
CA SER A 47 -5.57 -13.83 -2.14
C SER A 47 -6.48 -14.89 -1.50
N ILE A 48 -7.63 -14.42 -1.01
CA ILE A 48 -8.71 -15.30 -0.53
C ILE A 48 -9.80 -15.27 -1.58
N THR A 49 -10.08 -16.42 -2.20
CA THR A 49 -11.08 -16.52 -3.27
C THR A 49 -12.47 -16.86 -2.71
N ASP A 50 -13.52 -16.68 -3.51
CA ASP A 50 -14.87 -17.14 -3.15
C ASP A 50 -14.93 -18.65 -2.86
N GLN A 51 -14.06 -19.44 -3.48
CA GLN A 51 -13.98 -20.87 -3.21
C GLN A 51 -13.43 -21.12 -1.79
N ASP A 52 -12.47 -20.33 -1.35
CA ASP A 52 -11.89 -20.43 -0.01
C ASP A 52 -12.91 -19.96 1.03
N ILE A 53 -13.62 -18.87 0.77
CA ILE A 53 -14.72 -18.38 1.62
C ILE A 53 -15.80 -19.46 1.78
N ARG A 54 -16.20 -20.12 0.69
CA ARG A 54 -17.17 -21.24 0.74
C ARG A 54 -16.65 -22.43 1.54
N LYS A 55 -15.35 -22.73 1.50
CA LYS A 55 -14.74 -23.80 2.30
C LYS A 55 -14.68 -23.45 3.79
N LEU A 56 -14.36 -22.19 4.10
CA LEU A 56 -14.32 -21.69 5.47
C LEU A 56 -15.72 -21.57 6.07
N GLY A 57 -16.74 -21.33 5.24
CA GLY A 57 -18.14 -21.26 5.65
C GLY A 57 -18.51 -19.95 6.35
N HIS A 58 -17.57 -19.03 6.51
CA HIS A 58 -17.81 -17.71 7.06
C HIS A 58 -16.87 -16.67 6.42
N TRP A 59 -17.34 -15.43 6.38
CA TRP A 59 -16.56 -14.25 6.06
C TRP A 59 -17.01 -13.11 6.98
N PRO A 60 -16.10 -12.29 7.51
CA PRO A 60 -14.63 -12.31 7.34
C PRO A 60 -13.94 -13.57 7.89
N VAL A 61 -12.71 -13.84 7.45
CA VAL A 61 -11.83 -14.85 8.10
C VAL A 61 -11.72 -14.55 9.59
N THR A 62 -11.41 -15.51 10.45
CA THR A 62 -11.22 -15.27 11.89
C THR A 62 -9.82 -14.73 12.17
N ASP A 63 -9.63 -14.10 13.33
CA ASP A 63 -8.35 -13.55 13.75
C ASP A 63 -7.30 -14.66 13.91
N GLU A 64 -7.70 -15.85 14.34
CA GLU A 64 -6.84 -17.05 14.39
C GLU A 64 -6.32 -17.45 13.02
N ILE A 65 -7.18 -17.50 12.00
CA ILE A 65 -6.76 -17.87 10.64
C ILE A 65 -5.82 -16.80 10.07
N LEU A 66 -6.14 -15.52 10.30
CA LEU A 66 -5.30 -14.42 9.84
C LEU A 66 -3.92 -14.44 10.53
N ALA A 67 -3.87 -14.65 11.84
CA ALA A 67 -2.63 -14.74 12.61
C ALA A 67 -1.74 -15.89 12.10
N ASN A 68 -2.31 -17.08 11.92
CA ASN A 68 -1.59 -18.24 11.39
C ASN A 68 -1.05 -17.99 9.97
N GLY A 69 -1.84 -17.35 9.10
CA GLY A 69 -1.38 -16.99 7.75
C GLY A 69 -0.22 -15.99 7.78
N LEU A 70 -0.27 -15.00 8.67
CA LEU A 70 0.79 -14.01 8.84
C LEU A 70 2.08 -14.63 9.40
N GLU A 71 1.99 -15.53 10.36
CA GLU A 71 3.15 -16.29 10.87
C GLU A 71 3.84 -17.09 9.76
N ILE A 72 3.06 -17.81 8.95
CA ILE A 72 3.59 -18.56 7.81
C ILE A 72 4.31 -17.62 6.84
N MET A 73 3.69 -16.49 6.47
CA MET A 73 4.31 -15.53 5.55
C MET A 73 5.59 -14.90 6.14
N THR A 74 5.59 -14.63 7.45
CA THR A 74 6.74 -14.04 8.14
C THR A 74 7.92 -14.99 8.22
N SER A 75 7.68 -16.31 8.29
CA SER A 75 8.74 -17.33 8.25
C SER A 75 9.61 -17.30 6.99
N PHE A 76 9.13 -16.67 5.91
CA PHE A 76 9.91 -16.46 4.67
C PHE A 76 10.77 -15.20 4.68
N HIS A 77 10.83 -14.47 5.80
CA HIS A 77 11.58 -13.22 5.98
C HIS A 77 11.32 -12.16 4.89
N PRO A 78 10.05 -11.81 4.62
CA PRO A 78 9.73 -10.76 3.67
C PRO A 78 10.21 -9.40 4.18
N ARG A 79 10.48 -8.47 3.25
CA ARG A 79 10.82 -7.09 3.61
C ARG A 79 9.62 -6.31 4.19
N ALA A 80 8.42 -6.63 3.72
CA ALA A 80 7.16 -6.02 4.15
C ALA A 80 5.99 -6.96 3.80
N ILE A 81 4.94 -6.94 4.62
CA ILE A 81 3.68 -7.64 4.38
C ILE A 81 2.55 -6.61 4.45
N GLY A 82 1.91 -6.32 3.32
CA GLY A 82 0.71 -5.47 3.28
C GLY A 82 -0.55 -6.32 3.37
N VAL A 83 -1.38 -6.07 4.38
CA VAL A 83 -2.62 -6.82 4.62
C VAL A 83 -3.82 -5.96 4.24
N ASP A 84 -4.44 -6.28 3.10
CA ASP A 84 -5.65 -5.59 2.63
C ASP A 84 -6.93 -6.24 3.17
N ILE A 85 -7.04 -6.33 4.49
CA ILE A 85 -8.22 -6.79 5.20
C ILE A 85 -8.45 -5.83 6.37
N TYR A 86 -9.59 -5.14 6.39
CA TYR A 86 -9.97 -4.29 7.51
C TYR A 86 -10.12 -5.10 8.79
N ARG A 87 -9.59 -4.55 9.89
CA ARG A 87 -9.61 -5.16 11.22
C ARG A 87 -9.85 -4.15 12.33
N ASP A 88 -10.86 -3.31 12.15
CA ASP A 88 -11.38 -2.41 13.18
C ASP A 88 -12.08 -3.15 14.32
N LEU A 89 -12.78 -4.24 13.99
CA LEU A 89 -13.49 -5.11 14.93
C LEU A 89 -12.81 -6.47 15.08
N GLU A 90 -12.93 -7.07 16.26
CA GLU A 90 -12.45 -8.42 16.52
C GLU A 90 -13.32 -9.44 15.76
N VAL A 91 -12.68 -10.45 15.17
CA VAL A 91 -13.38 -11.56 14.52
C VAL A 91 -12.96 -12.85 15.21
N PRO A 92 -13.64 -13.24 16.29
CA PRO A 92 -13.24 -14.39 17.09
C PRO A 92 -13.32 -15.71 16.30
N PRO A 93 -12.53 -16.72 16.69
CA PRO A 93 -11.52 -16.70 17.76
C PRO A 93 -10.17 -16.13 17.30
N GLY A 94 -9.26 -15.90 18.26
CA GLY A 94 -7.83 -15.67 17.96
C GLY A 94 -7.31 -14.24 18.09
N ARG A 95 -8.08 -13.32 18.68
CA ARG A 95 -7.66 -11.91 18.83
C ARG A 95 -6.29 -11.73 19.48
N GLN A 96 -6.03 -12.43 20.60
CA GLN A 96 -4.74 -12.36 21.29
C GLN A 96 -3.57 -12.86 20.45
N GLU A 97 -3.81 -13.86 19.59
CA GLU A 97 -2.76 -14.38 18.70
C GLU A 97 -2.47 -13.37 17.59
N LEU A 98 -3.50 -12.79 16.99
CA LEU A 98 -3.34 -11.76 15.98
C LEU A 98 -2.60 -10.54 16.56
N ASP A 99 -2.99 -10.06 17.74
CA ASP A 99 -2.31 -8.94 18.39
C ASP A 99 -0.83 -9.27 18.66
N ARG A 100 -0.51 -10.48 19.12
CA ARG A 100 0.88 -10.93 19.32
C ARG A 100 1.68 -10.91 18.01
N VAL A 101 1.13 -11.45 16.93
CA VAL A 101 1.80 -11.48 15.62
C VAL A 101 2.04 -10.07 15.10
N LEU A 102 1.05 -9.19 15.23
CA LEU A 102 1.19 -7.79 14.83
C LEU A 102 2.24 -7.06 15.69
N GLU A 103 2.33 -7.31 17.00
CA GLU A 103 3.37 -6.73 17.85
C GLU A 103 4.78 -7.27 17.52
N ALA A 104 4.89 -8.57 17.30
CA ALA A 104 6.18 -9.25 17.10
C ALA A 104 6.84 -8.93 15.75
N HIS A 105 6.05 -8.63 14.72
CA HIS A 105 6.52 -8.52 13.34
C HIS A 105 6.30 -7.12 12.75
N PRO A 106 7.26 -6.18 12.93
CA PRO A 106 7.14 -4.80 12.47
C PRO A 106 6.98 -4.64 10.94
N GLU A 107 7.37 -5.64 10.16
CA GLU A 107 7.22 -5.70 8.71
C GLU A 107 5.75 -5.85 8.25
N ILE A 108 4.82 -6.18 9.16
CA ILE A 108 3.40 -6.26 8.85
C ILE A 108 2.77 -4.86 8.92
N LEU A 109 2.15 -4.46 7.81
CA LEU A 109 1.35 -3.24 7.68
C LEU A 109 -0.12 -3.59 7.42
N MET A 110 -1.02 -2.97 8.17
CA MET A 110 -2.46 -3.17 8.05
C MET A 110 -3.12 -1.97 7.36
N VAL A 111 -4.31 -2.17 6.81
CA VAL A 111 -5.08 -1.09 6.17
C VAL A 111 -6.09 -0.44 7.10
N MET A 112 -6.34 0.84 6.86
CA MET A 112 -7.50 1.59 7.32
C MET A 112 -8.21 2.22 6.12
N LYS A 113 -9.43 2.69 6.33
CA LYS A 113 -10.13 3.57 5.39
C LYS A 113 -10.22 4.95 6.00
N PHE A 114 -9.73 5.95 5.27
CA PHE A 114 -9.65 7.32 5.75
C PHE A 114 -11.03 7.94 6.00
N GLY A 115 -11.08 8.88 6.94
CA GLY A 115 -12.29 9.63 7.29
C GLY A 115 -12.94 9.22 8.61
N GLU A 116 -13.99 9.96 8.98
CA GLU A 116 -14.79 9.67 10.17
C GLU A 116 -15.63 8.40 9.98
N ILE A 117 -15.83 7.63 11.05
CA ILE A 117 -16.63 6.40 11.03
C ILE A 117 -18.04 6.66 10.49
N GLU A 118 -18.67 7.79 10.88
CA GLU A 118 -20.00 8.19 10.42
C GLU A 118 -20.07 8.46 8.90
N LYS A 119 -18.94 8.81 8.29
CA LYS A 119 -18.78 9.04 6.85
C LYS A 119 -18.23 7.80 6.14
N GLY A 120 -18.19 6.66 6.83
CA GLY A 120 -17.76 5.37 6.30
C GLY A 120 -16.25 5.14 6.38
N GLY A 121 -15.51 5.88 7.22
CA GLY A 121 -14.13 5.56 7.57
C GLY A 121 -14.06 4.27 8.41
N ILE A 122 -12.95 3.54 8.29
CA ILE A 122 -12.73 2.26 8.99
C ILE A 122 -11.39 2.38 9.69
N PRO A 123 -11.34 2.41 11.03
CA PRO A 123 -10.09 2.59 11.74
C PRO A 123 -9.18 1.37 11.60
N SER A 124 -7.89 1.56 11.79
CA SER A 124 -6.93 0.47 11.89
C SER A 124 -7.15 -0.38 13.14
N PRO A 125 -6.56 -1.59 13.18
CA PRO A 125 -6.58 -2.43 14.38
C PRO A 125 -6.05 -1.64 15.57
N ALA A 126 -6.73 -1.75 16.72
CA ALA A 126 -6.44 -0.93 17.90
C ALA A 126 -4.96 -0.97 18.32
N ILE A 127 -4.32 -2.13 18.15
CA ILE A 127 -2.91 -2.37 18.50
C ILE A 127 -1.90 -1.59 17.64
N LEU A 128 -2.30 -1.17 16.42
CA LEU A 128 -1.44 -0.43 15.50
C LEU A 128 -1.79 1.06 15.42
N ARG A 129 -2.78 1.55 16.18
CA ARG A 129 -3.17 2.96 16.14
C ARG A 129 -2.02 3.85 16.63
N GLY A 130 -1.69 4.87 15.84
CA GLY A 130 -0.59 5.80 16.14
C GLY A 130 0.80 5.30 15.75
N THR A 131 0.89 4.12 15.11
CA THR A 131 2.15 3.64 14.51
C THR A 131 2.22 4.03 13.03
N ASP A 132 3.41 3.94 12.43
CA ASP A 132 3.64 4.10 10.99
C ASP A 132 3.35 2.80 10.19
N ARG A 133 2.73 1.81 10.83
CA ARG A 133 2.44 0.48 10.30
C ARG A 133 1.00 0.34 9.78
N VAL A 134 0.39 1.47 9.43
CA VAL A 134 -0.98 1.56 8.94
C VAL A 134 -0.99 2.34 7.63
N GLY A 135 -1.44 1.69 6.56
CA GLY A 135 -1.72 2.32 5.26
C GLY A 135 -3.21 2.58 5.07
N PHE A 136 -3.56 3.41 4.10
CA PHE A 136 -4.95 3.61 3.70
C PHE A 136 -5.24 2.90 2.38
N ASN A 137 -6.43 2.30 2.24
CA ASN A 137 -6.89 1.65 0.99
C ASN A 137 -7.95 2.48 0.24
N ASP A 138 -8.06 3.77 0.53
CA ASP A 138 -8.94 4.68 -0.19
C ASP A 138 -8.19 5.87 -0.79
N VAL A 139 -8.68 6.32 -1.94
CA VAL A 139 -8.13 7.50 -2.58
C VAL A 139 -8.67 8.74 -1.85
N VAL A 140 -7.80 9.37 -1.05
CA VAL A 140 -8.12 10.66 -0.44
C VAL A 140 -8.27 11.68 -1.57
N VAL A 141 -9.49 12.17 -1.77
CA VAL A 141 -9.77 13.21 -2.76
C VAL A 141 -9.34 14.56 -2.18
N ASP A 142 -8.14 15.02 -2.54
CA ASP A 142 -7.67 16.38 -2.28
C ASP A 142 -8.15 17.32 -3.40
N SER A 143 -8.33 18.59 -3.06
CA SER A 143 -8.90 19.69 -3.88
C SER A 143 -8.14 20.03 -5.18
N GLY A 144 -7.07 19.31 -5.52
CA GLY A 144 -6.27 19.48 -6.74
C GLY A 144 -5.99 18.21 -7.56
N GLY A 145 -6.58 17.06 -7.20
CA GLY A 145 -6.38 15.80 -7.94
C GLY A 145 -5.94 14.61 -7.06
N TYR A 146 -5.99 13.41 -7.65
CA TYR A 146 -5.75 12.13 -7.00
C TYR A 146 -4.33 12.03 -6.41
N ARG A 147 -4.21 11.70 -5.11
CA ARG A 147 -2.91 11.47 -4.45
C ARG A 147 -2.68 9.97 -4.22
N SER A 148 -1.53 9.46 -4.66
CA SER A 148 -1.14 8.04 -4.62
C SER A 148 -0.68 7.58 -3.21
N PRO A 149 -0.78 6.28 -2.82
CA PRO A 149 -0.71 5.78 -1.44
C PRO A 149 0.69 5.72 -0.78
N GLY A 150 1.57 6.68 -1.07
CA GLY A 150 3.01 6.56 -0.74
C GLY A 150 3.62 7.72 0.06
N THR A 151 2.85 8.69 0.54
CA THR A 151 3.40 9.83 1.29
C THR A 151 3.08 9.71 2.78
N PRO A 152 4.08 9.66 3.68
CA PRO A 152 3.83 9.81 5.11
C PRO A 152 3.38 11.25 5.37
N ILE A 153 2.29 11.41 6.11
CA ILE A 153 1.81 12.70 6.59
C ILE A 153 2.32 12.93 8.01
N LEU A 154 3.32 13.80 8.14
CA LEU A 154 3.57 14.54 9.37
C LEU A 154 2.54 15.68 9.43
N GLY A 155 1.66 15.65 10.42
CA GLY A 155 0.65 16.69 10.67
C GLY A 155 -0.49 16.19 11.53
#